data_AF-A0A345NW50-F1
#
_entry.id   AF-A0A345NW50-F1
#
_cell.length_a   1.000
_cell.length_b   1.000
_cell.length_c   1.000
_cell.angle_alpha   90.00
_cell.angle_beta   90.00
_cell.angle_gamma   90.00
#
_symmetry.space_group_name_H-M   'P 1'
#
loop_
_entity.id
_entity.type
_entity.pdbx_description
1 polymer ?
#
loop_
_entity_poly.entity_id
_entity_poly.type
_entity_poly.pdbx_seq_one_letter_code
_entity_poly.pdbx_strand_id
1 'polypeptide(L)' 'MSVYVGSMIACGVSMSVCVCSMIARGVSMSVCVCSMIARGVSMSVYVGSMIACGVSMSVYVGSMIAQHDFAFTVYYLH' A
#
# COMPACT_ATOMS: atom_id res chain seq x y z
N MET A 1 8.54 11.84 -9.69
CA MET A 1 7.23 12.35 -10.13
C MET A 1 6.23 11.99 -9.06
N SER A 2 5.76 12.98 -8.30
CA SER A 2 4.73 12.80 -7.28
C SER A 2 3.37 13.13 -7.88
N VAL A 3 2.46 12.18 -7.82
CA VAL A 3 1.10 12.33 -8.35
C VAL A 3 0.14 12.44 -7.16
N TYR A 4 -0.69 13.48 -7.17
CA TYR A 4 -1.76 13.70 -6.20
C TYR A 4 -3.10 13.48 -6.90
N VAL A 5 -3.80 12.41 -6.54
CA VAL A 5 -5.12 12.09 -7.11
C VAL A 5 -6.05 11.57 -6.01
N GLY A 6 -7.35 11.81 -6.15
CA GLY A 6 -8.34 11.34 -5.17
C GLY A 6 -8.45 9.82 -5.12
N SER A 7 -8.22 9.12 -6.24
CA SER A 7 -8.19 7.66 -6.30
C SER A 7 -7.25 7.20 -7.41
N MET A 8 -6.60 6.05 -7.23
CA MET A 8 -5.68 5.47 -8.21
C MET A 8 -5.85 3.95 -8.33
N ILE A 9 -5.80 3.45 -9.56
CA ILE A 9 -5.65 2.02 -9.86
C ILE A 9 -4.29 1.83 -10.54
N ALA A 10 -3.47 0.95 -9.97
CA ALA A 10 -2.09 0.74 -10.39
C ALA A 10 -1.79 -0.75 -10.65
N CYS A 11 -1.24 -1.07 -11.82
CA CYS A 11 -0.82 -2.41 -12.20
C CYS A 11 0.57 -2.36 -12.83
N GLY A 12 1.55 -3.12 -12.31
CA GLY A 12 2.87 -3.24 -12.95
C GLY A 12 3.72 -1.96 -12.95
N VAL A 13 3.49 -1.04 -12.02
CA VAL A 13 4.14 0.28 -11.98
C VAL A 13 5.04 0.46 -10.77
N SER A 14 6.05 1.32 -10.96
CA SER A 14 6.94 1.80 -9.90
C SER A 14 6.92 3.34 -9.87
N MET A 15 6.30 3.91 -8.85
CA MET A 15 6.15 5.35 -8.67
C MET A 15 6.01 5.70 -7.17
N SER A 16 6.17 6.98 -6.84
CA SER A 16 5.80 7.52 -5.52
C SER A 16 4.51 8.34 -5.64
N VAL A 17 3.53 8.04 -4.80
CA VAL A 17 2.17 8.58 -4.96
C VAL A 17 1.52 8.89 -3.62
N CYS A 18 0.80 10.02 -3.55
CA CYS A 18 -0.06 10.39 -2.44
C CYS A 18 -1.52 10.40 -2.90
N VAL A 19 -2.37 9.50 -2.38
CA VAL A 19 -3.79 9.41 -2.80
C VAL A 19 -4.72 9.14 -1.63
N CYS A 20 -6.00 9.50 -1.73
CA CYS A 20 -6.95 9.15 -0.67
C CYS A 20 -7.24 7.65 -0.65
N SER A 21 -7.36 7.02 -1.84
CA SER A 21 -7.63 5.59 -1.99
C SER A 21 -6.82 4.97 -3.13
N MET A 22 -6.28 3.76 -2.93
CA MET A 22 -5.49 3.04 -3.94
C MET A 22 -5.89 1.58 -4.07
N ILE A 23 -5.97 1.08 -5.31
CA ILE A 23 -5.98 -0.35 -5.61
C ILE A 23 -4.72 -0.70 -6.42
N ALA A 24 -3.89 -1.61 -5.91
CA ALA A 24 -2.60 -1.96 -6.52
C ALA A 24 -2.43 -3.47 -6.72
N ARG A 25 -1.89 -3.86 -7.88
CA ARG A 25 -1.58 -5.27 -8.19
C ARG A 25 -0.25 -5.43 -8.92
N GLY A 26 0.69 -6.23 -8.41
CA GLY A 26 1.95 -6.49 -9.11
C GLY A 26 2.86 -5.26 -9.22
N VAL A 27 3.00 -4.51 -8.13
CA VAL A 27 3.52 -3.14 -8.10
C VAL A 27 4.70 -3.02 -7.13
N SER A 28 5.60 -2.06 -7.36
CA SER A 28 6.67 -1.74 -6.40
C SER A 28 6.76 -0.24 -6.14
N MET A 29 6.26 0.23 -4.99
CA MET A 29 6.02 1.67 -4.77
C MET A 29 6.30 2.14 -3.34
N SER A 30 6.47 3.46 -3.20
CA SER A 30 6.41 4.17 -1.92
C SER A 30 5.17 5.06 -1.91
N VAL A 31 4.26 4.83 -0.96
CA VAL A 31 2.87 5.31 -1.06
C VAL A 31 2.39 5.89 0.27
N CYS A 32 1.77 7.07 0.23
CA CYS A 32 1.08 7.69 1.38
C CYS A 32 -0.42 7.79 1.09
N VAL A 33 -1.25 6.99 1.79
CA VAL A 33 -2.67 6.81 1.44
C VAL A 33 -3.58 6.78 2.65
N CYS A 34 -4.88 7.08 2.52
CA CYS A 34 -5.82 6.85 3.63
C CYS A 34 -6.32 5.40 3.67
N SER A 35 -6.68 4.83 2.51
CA SER A 35 -7.10 3.43 2.36
C SER A 35 -6.46 2.73 1.15
N MET A 36 -5.90 1.53 1.34
CA MET A 36 -5.24 0.76 0.28
C MET A 36 -5.75 -0.68 0.17
N ILE A 37 -5.96 -1.16 -1.06
CA ILE A 37 -6.13 -2.58 -1.39
C ILE A 37 -4.95 -3.04 -2.26
N ALA A 38 -4.20 -4.05 -1.81
CA ALA A 38 -2.94 -4.48 -2.43
C ALA A 38 -2.91 -6.00 -2.67
N ARG A 39 -2.50 -6.45 -3.87
CA ARG A 39 -2.32 -7.88 -4.20
C ARG A 39 -1.03 -8.18 -4.97
N GLY A 40 -0.15 -9.03 -4.44
CA GLY A 40 1.09 -9.40 -5.14
C GLY A 40 2.05 -8.22 -5.28
N VAL A 41 2.42 -7.57 -4.20
CA VAL A 41 3.04 -6.22 -4.21
C VAL A 41 4.29 -6.17 -3.32
N SER A 42 5.20 -5.25 -3.60
CA SER A 42 6.35 -4.98 -2.74
C SER A 42 6.50 -3.50 -2.47
N MET A 43 6.21 -3.01 -1.27
CA MET A 43 6.08 -1.57 -1.03
C MET A 43 6.57 -1.12 0.35
N SER A 44 6.89 0.18 0.44
CA SER A 44 6.93 0.94 1.69
C SER A 44 5.70 1.85 1.75
N VAL A 45 4.81 1.68 2.72
CA VAL A 45 3.50 2.37 2.72
C VAL A 45 3.23 3.05 4.06
N TYR A 46 2.79 4.31 4.02
CA TYR A 46 2.09 4.96 5.12
C TYR A 46 0.60 4.98 4.80
N VAL A 47 -0.23 4.23 5.53
CA VAL A 47 -1.66 4.21 5.27
C VAL A 47 -2.54 4.13 6.51
N GLY A 48 -3.66 4.84 6.54
CA GLY A 48 -4.62 4.72 7.64
C GLY A 48 -5.15 3.29 7.79
N SER A 49 -5.66 2.74 6.69
CA SER A 49 -6.23 1.39 6.61
C SER A 49 -5.71 0.60 5.38
N MET A 50 -5.35 -0.66 5.57
CA MET A 50 -4.87 -1.53 4.48
C MET A 50 -5.55 -2.90 4.43
N ILE A 51 -5.89 -3.34 3.22
CA ILE A 51 -6.23 -4.73 2.89
C ILE A 51 -5.17 -5.28 1.93
N ALA A 52 -4.46 -6.33 2.32
CA ALA A 52 -3.36 -6.90 1.54
C ALA A 52 -3.56 -8.40 1.27
N CYS A 53 -3.07 -8.91 0.13
CA CYS A 53 -3.05 -10.35 -0.20
C CYS A 53 -1.78 -10.78 -0.96
N GLY A 54 -0.94 -11.65 -0.36
CA GLY A 54 0.32 -12.12 -0.93
C GLY A 54 1.31 -10.99 -1.22
N VAL A 55 1.78 -10.31 -0.17
CA VAL A 55 2.48 -9.03 -0.30
C VAL A 55 3.68 -8.97 0.64
N SER A 56 4.78 -8.36 0.20
CA SER A 56 6.00 -8.18 1.00
C SER A 56 6.27 -6.69 1.22
N MET A 57 6.01 -6.16 2.42
CA MET A 57 5.97 -4.69 2.63
C MET A 57 6.54 -4.24 3.97
N SER A 58 7.01 -3.01 4.03
CA SER A 58 7.20 -2.25 5.27
C SER A 58 6.08 -1.22 5.38
N VAL A 59 5.25 -1.32 6.42
CA VAL A 59 4.00 -0.56 6.49
C VAL A 59 3.87 0.17 7.81
N TYR A 60 3.55 1.46 7.73
CA TYR A 60 3.10 2.28 8.85
C TYR A 60 1.58 2.44 8.75
N VAL A 61 0.84 1.80 9.66
CA VAL A 61 -0.63 1.74 9.62
C VAL A 61 -1.30 2.04 10.94
N GLY A 62 -2.49 2.64 10.87
CA GLY A 62 -3.43 2.64 11.98
C GLY A 62 -4.19 1.31 12.10
N SER A 63 -4.51 0.67 10.97
CA SER A 63 -5.20 -0.63 10.94
C SER A 63 -4.86 -1.44 9.69
N MET A 64 -4.69 -2.76 9.83
CA MET A 64 -4.32 -3.67 8.73
C MET A 64 -5.10 -4.98 8.80
N ILE A 65 -5.56 -5.44 7.64
CA ILE A 65 -6.08 -6.80 7.43
C ILE A 65 -5.26 -7.44 6.31
N ALA A 66 -4.70 -8.62 6.59
CA ALA A 66 -3.82 -9.33 5.67
C ALA A 66 -4.27 -10.80 5.53
N GLN A 67 -4.44 -11.31 4.31
CA GLN A 67 -4.72 -12.73 4.01
C GLN A 67 -3.73 -13.38 3.02
N HIS A 68 -3.15 -14.54 3.39
CA HIS A 68 -2.18 -15.36 2.62
C HIS A 68 -0.71 -14.86 2.56
N ASP A 69 0.26 -15.75 2.85
CA ASP A 69 1.74 -15.61 2.74
C ASP A 69 2.29 -14.18 2.68
N PHE A 70 2.51 -13.59 3.86
CA PHE A 70 3.10 -12.26 3.97
C PHE A 70 4.43 -12.28 4.70
N ALA A 71 5.34 -11.46 4.20
CA ALA A 71 6.50 -11.00 4.95
C ALA A 71 6.39 -9.49 5.13
N PHE A 72 6.03 -9.02 6.33
CA PHE A 72 5.97 -7.58 6.59
C PHE A 72 6.45 -7.20 7.99
N THR A 73 6.86 -5.94 8.10
CA THR A 73 7.09 -5.25 9.38
C THR A 73 6.05 -4.14 9.50
N VAL A 74 5.20 -4.23 10.54
CA VAL A 74 4.15 -3.23 10.82
C VAL A 74 4.63 -2.29 11.91
N TYR A 75 4.54 -1.00 11.63
CA TYR A 75 4.73 0.07 12.61
C TYR A 75 3.37 0.72 12.89
N TYR A 76 2.87 0.59 14.12
CA TYR A 76 1.66 1.28 14.55
C TYR A 76 1.98 2.72 14.93
N LEU A 77 1.21 3.67 14.38
CA LEU A 77 1.23 5.06 14.83
C LEU A 77 0.38 5.16 16.10
N HIS A 78 1.03 5.50 17.22
CA HIS A 78 0.42 5.58 18.55
C HIS A 78 0.01 7.01 18.91
#